data_AF-A0A0V0IAI9-F1
#
_entry.id   AF-A0A0V0IAI9-F1
#
_cell.length_a   1.000
_cell.length_b   1.000
_cell.length_c   1.000
_cell.angle_alpha   90.00
_cell.angle_beta   90.00
_cell.angle_gamma   90.00
#
_symmetry.space_group_name_H-M   'P 1'
#
loop_
_entity.id
_entity.type
_entity.pdbx_description
1 polymer ?
#
loop_
_entity_poly.entity_id
_entity_poly.type
_entity_poly.pdbx_seq_one_letter_code
_entity_poly.pdbx_strand_id
1 'polypeptide(L)'
;MEDGIFFWGPVTSKEWCEPNYVQSSYIAEFFNTISNIPCILLALIGLVNALRQRFEKRFSVLHMSNIILALGSMTYHATLRQM
;
A
#
# COMPACT_ATOMS: atom_id res chain seq x y z
N MET A 1 -0.18 -14.77 26.58
CA MET A 1 -0.35 -14.97 25.13
C MET A 1 -1.77 -14.53 24.85
N GLU A 2 -1.95 -13.22 24.66
CA GLU A 2 -3.26 -12.69 24.32
C GLU A 2 -3.47 -13.01 22.85
N ASP A 3 -4.37 -13.97 22.58
CA ASP A 3 -4.94 -14.16 21.26
C ASP A 3 -5.82 -12.93 20.96
N GLY A 4 -5.15 -11.83 20.63
CA GLY A 4 -5.76 -10.55 20.39
C GLY A 4 -6.69 -10.65 19.19
N ILE A 5 -7.94 -10.26 19.38
CA ILE A 5 -8.93 -10.16 18.30
C ILE A 5 -8.43 -9.07 17.34
N PHE A 6 -7.66 -9.46 16.33
CA PHE A 6 -7.22 -8.57 15.27
C PHE A 6 -8.42 -8.25 14.36
N PHE A 7 -8.56 -6.98 13.98
CA PHE A 7 -9.72 -6.53 13.18
C PHE A 7 -9.88 -7.32 11.87
N TRP A 8 -8.78 -7.70 11.22
CA TRP A 8 -8.77 -8.48 9.97
C TRP A 8 -8.70 -10.01 10.17
N GLY A 9 -8.78 -10.48 11.42
CA GLY A 9 -8.61 -11.90 11.77
C GLY A 9 -7.12 -12.29 11.92
N PRO A 10 -6.83 -13.61 12.01
CA PRO A 10 -5.48 -14.08 12.28
C PRO A 10 -4.51 -13.67 11.16
N VAL A 11 -3.30 -13.27 11.54
CA VAL A 11 -2.21 -12.93 10.62
C VAL A 11 -1.81 -14.19 9.85
N THR A 12 -1.90 -14.14 8.53
CA THR A 12 -1.49 -15.27 7.64
C THR A 12 -0.25 -14.94 6.82
N SER A 13 0.19 -13.68 6.80
CA SER A 13 1.40 -13.26 6.12
C SER A 13 2.62 -13.24 7.03
N LYS A 14 3.79 -13.01 6.43
CA LYS A 14 5.02 -12.78 7.15
C LYS A 14 4.93 -11.43 7.87
N GLU A 15 5.24 -11.43 9.16
CA GLU A 15 5.40 -10.21 9.95
C GLU A 15 6.75 -9.56 9.63
N TRP A 16 6.78 -8.25 9.45
CA TRP A 16 8.01 -7.50 9.19
C TRP A 16 8.59 -6.92 10.49
N CYS A 17 9.52 -5.97 10.38
CA CYS A 17 10.16 -5.35 11.54
C CYS A 17 9.22 -4.41 12.32
N GLU A 18 8.09 -3.98 11.72
CA GLU A 18 7.14 -3.09 12.37
C GLU A 18 6.15 -3.89 13.24
N PRO A 19 5.91 -3.50 14.50
CA PRO A 19 4.97 -4.20 15.37
C PRO A 19 3.51 -3.97 14.93
N ASN A 20 2.73 -5.04 14.94
CA ASN A 20 1.37 -5.07 14.42
C ASN A 20 0.36 -4.35 15.33
N TYR A 21 -0.55 -3.58 14.74
CA TYR A 21 -1.68 -2.88 15.36
C TYR A 21 -1.33 -1.90 16.49
N VAL A 22 -0.07 -1.42 16.56
CA VAL A 22 0.38 -0.50 17.62
C VAL A 22 -0.23 0.89 17.49
N GLN A 23 -0.29 1.42 16.26
CA GLN A 23 -0.74 2.79 16.01
C GLN A 23 -2.24 2.89 15.71
N SER A 24 -2.84 1.81 15.18
CA SER A 24 -4.25 1.73 14.82
C SER A 24 -4.76 0.30 14.93
N SER A 25 -5.97 0.11 15.45
CA SER A 25 -6.62 -1.21 15.49
C SER A 25 -7.10 -1.69 14.11
N TYR A 26 -7.10 -0.82 13.10
CA TYR A 26 -7.55 -1.15 11.74
C TYR A 26 -6.42 -1.42 10.74
N ILE A 27 -5.21 -0.92 11.01
CA ILE A 27 -4.06 -1.03 10.12
C ILE A 27 -2.97 -1.76 10.91
N ALA A 28 -2.58 -2.95 10.45
CA ALA A 28 -1.61 -3.75 11.16
C ALA A 28 -0.22 -3.08 11.17
N GLU A 29 0.39 -2.83 10.01
CA GLU A 29 1.68 -2.12 9.93
C GLU A 29 1.44 -0.70 9.39
N PHE A 30 1.33 0.27 10.30
CA PHE A 30 0.91 1.63 9.99
C PHE A 30 1.93 2.40 9.15
N PHE A 31 3.21 2.35 9.52
CA PHE A 31 4.27 3.05 8.81
C PHE A 31 4.58 2.39 7.46
N ASN A 32 4.54 1.06 7.37
CA ASN A 32 4.64 0.35 6.08
C ASN A 32 3.45 0.65 5.16
N THR A 33 2.25 0.87 5.71
CA THR A 33 1.08 1.30 4.91
C THR A 33 1.21 2.76 4.46
N ILE A 34 1.55 3.69 5.36
CA ILE A 34 1.60 5.13 5.04
C ILE A 34 2.78 5.49 4.14
N SER A 35 3.90 4.80 4.25
CA SER A 35 5.08 5.03 3.40
C SER A 35 4.81 4.81 1.90
N ASN A 36 3.73 4.11 1.54
CA ASN A 36 3.27 3.95 0.15
C ASN A 36 2.46 5.15 -0.37
N ILE A 37 1.95 6.04 0.50
CA ILE A 37 1.13 7.20 0.10
C ILE A 37 1.91 8.17 -0.83
N PRO A 38 3.15 8.58 -0.51
CA PRO A 38 3.95 9.40 -1.43
C PRO A 38 4.16 8.76 -2.80
N CYS A 39 4.33 7.45 -2.87
CA CYS A 39 4.47 6.72 -4.12
C CYS A 39 3.22 6.85 -5.00
N ILE A 40 2.03 6.70 -4.41
CA ILE A 40 0.75 6.88 -5.11
C ILE A 40 0.59 8.33 -5.59
N LEU A 41 0.88 9.31 -4.72
CA LEU A 41 0.74 10.72 -5.05
C LEU A 41 1.65 11.13 -6.22
N LEU A 42 2.93 10.74 -6.17
CA LEU A 42 3.89 11.03 -7.24
C LEU A 42 3.51 10.32 -8.54
N ALA A 43 3.04 9.07 -8.47
CA ALA A 43 2.58 8.33 -9.65
C ALA A 43 1.32 8.96 -10.27
N LEU A 44 0.38 9.46 -9.45
CA LEU A 44 -0.80 10.21 -9.93
C LEU A 44 -0.40 11.52 -10.61
N ILE A 45 0.49 12.30 -9.99
CA ILE A 45 1.02 13.55 -10.59
C ILE A 45 1.69 13.24 -11.93
N GLY A 46 2.53 12.19 -11.98
CA GLY A 46 3.18 11.74 -13.20
C GLY A 46 2.19 11.32 -14.29
N LEU A 47 1.15 10.57 -13.93
CA LEU A 47 0.08 10.17 -14.85
C LEU A 47 -0.66 11.38 -15.42
N VAL A 48 -1.09 12.31 -14.57
CA VAL A 48 -1.79 13.54 -14.98
C VAL A 48 -0.91 14.35 -15.93
N ASN A 49 0.38 14.51 -15.61
CA ASN A 49 1.32 15.22 -16.46
C ASN A 49 1.53 14.50 -17.80
N ALA A 50 1.65 13.17 -17.81
CA ALA A 50 1.79 12.39 -19.03
C ALA A 50 0.59 12.53 -19.97
N LEU A 51 -0.63 12.53 -19.41
CA LEU A 51 -1.85 12.73 -20.17
C LEU A 51 -1.96 14.19 -20.69
N ARG A 52 -1.64 15.18 -19.86
CA ARG A 52 -1.69 16.60 -20.24
C ARG A 52 -0.69 16.96 -21.33
N GLN A 53 0.52 16.44 -21.24
CA GLN A 53 1.59 16.70 -22.22
C GLN A 53 1.51 15.77 -23.43
N ARG A 54 0.54 14.86 -23.47
CA ARG A 54 0.35 13.85 -24.53
C ARG A 54 1.62 13.04 -24.79
N PHE A 55 2.31 12.66 -23.72
CA PHE A 55 3.41 11.71 -23.82
C PHE A 55 2.92 10.37 -24.35
N GLU A 56 3.86 9.57 -24.83
CA GLU A 56 3.54 8.23 -25.32
C GLU A 56 2.89 7.39 -24.22
N LYS A 57 1.97 6.52 -24.64
CA LYS A 57 1.15 5.71 -23.73
C LYS A 57 1.97 4.86 -22.75
N ARG A 58 3.23 4.54 -23.08
CA ARG A 58 4.16 3.83 -22.18
C ARG A 58 4.34 4.53 -20.82
N PHE A 59 4.38 5.86 -20.80
CA PHE A 59 4.51 6.62 -19.55
C PHE A 59 3.25 6.54 -18.70
N SER A 60 2.08 6.61 -19.32
CA SER A 60 0.80 6.42 -18.62
C SER A 60 0.67 5.00 -18.04
N VAL A 61 1.07 3.98 -18.80
CA VAL A 61 1.09 2.59 -18.32
C VAL A 61 2.04 2.45 -17.12
N LEU A 62 3.26 3.02 -17.20
CA LEU A 62 4.22 3.00 -16.09
C LEU A 62 3.63 3.60 -14.80
N HIS A 63 3.02 4.78 -14.88
CA HIS A 63 2.43 5.43 -13.71
C HIS A 63 1.23 4.66 -13.17
N MET A 64 0.37 4.10 -14.03
CA MET A 64 -0.74 3.25 -13.61
C MET A 64 -0.25 1.99 -12.89
N SER A 65 0.79 1.32 -13.41
CA SER A 65 1.38 0.14 -12.77
C SER A 65 1.92 0.45 -11.38
N ASN A 66 2.59 1.60 -11.21
CA ASN A 66 3.09 2.02 -9.90
C ASN A 66 1.98 2.31 -8.89
N ILE A 67 0.86 2.91 -9.34
CA ILE A 67 -0.32 3.11 -8.48
C ILE A 67 -0.88 1.76 -8.01
N ILE A 68 -1.05 0.80 -8.93
CA ILE A 68 -1.56 -0.53 -8.60
C ILE A 68 -0.63 -1.26 -7.63
N LEU A 69 0.68 -1.20 -7.86
CA LEU A 69 1.68 -1.82 -6.99
C LEU A 69 1.66 -1.23 -5.58
N ALA A 70 1.64 0.10 -5.45
CA ALA A 70 1.60 0.76 -4.15
C ALA A 70 0.31 0.50 -3.39
N LEU A 71 -0.84 0.46 -4.09
CA LEU A 71 -2.12 0.07 -3.48
C LEU A 71 -2.11 -1.38 -2.99
N GLY A 72 -1.54 -2.31 -3.76
CA GLY A 72 -1.37 -3.70 -3.36
C GLY A 72 -0.46 -3.86 -2.14
N SER A 73 0.62 -3.07 -2.06
CA SER A 73 1.49 -3.03 -0.89
C SER A 73 0.74 -2.49 0.34
N MET A 74 -0.03 -1.41 0.20
CA MET A 74 -0.85 -0.87 1.29
C MET A 74 -1.86 -1.87 1.82
N THR A 75 -2.59 -2.56 0.94
CA THR A 75 -3.60 -3.53 1.37
C THR A 75 -2.95 -4.74 2.03
N TYR A 76 -1.79 -5.19 1.56
CA TYR A 76 -1.02 -6.25 2.20
C TYR A 76 -0.56 -5.87 3.61
N HIS A 77 0.08 -4.71 3.79
CA HIS A 77 0.57 -4.25 5.11
C HIS A 77 -0.56 -3.87 6.07
N ALA A 78 -1.69 -3.38 5.56
CA ALA A 78 -2.83 -3.06 6.40
C ALA A 78 -3.55 -4.31 6.93
N THR A 79 -3.62 -5.39 6.13
CA THR A 79 -4.38 -6.60 6.46
C THR A 79 -3.54 -7.76 6.99
N LEU A 80 -2.24 -7.79 6.68
CA LEU A 80 -1.33 -8.93 6.91
C LEU A 80 -1.90 -10.27 6.46
N ARG A 81 -2.59 -10.24 5.31
CA ARG A 81 -3.12 -11.43 4.67
C ARG A 81 -2.32 -11.75 3.43
N GLN A 82 -2.00 -13.04 3.28
CA GLN A 82 -1.69 -13.58 1.96
C GLN A 82 -3.00 -13.56 1.15
N MET A 83 -3.01 -12.78 0.07
CA MET A 83 -4.05 -12.86 -0.97
C MET A 83 -3.70 -13.95 -1.96
#